data_AF-A0A060Z8C1-F1
#
_entry.id   AF-A0A060Z8C1-F1
#
_cell.length_a   1.000
_cell.length_b   1.000
_cell.length_c   1.000
_cell.angle_alpha   90.00
_cell.angle_beta   90.00
_cell.angle_gamma   90.00
#
_symmetry.space_group_name_H-M   'P 1'
#
loop_
_entity.id
_entity.type
_entity.pdbx_description
1 polymer ?
#
loop_
_entity_poly.entity_id
_entity_poly.type
_entity_poly.pdbx_seq_one_letter_code
_entity_poly.pdbx_strand_id
1 'polypeptide(L)'
;MDTRFFGELLAEVYRKNCDIHTCISEHVAKIRGRKHLLDPSNDYKMEREDIEALIPKGASELTKQQIRYLLQTRMTADKTMRLLLTTFSSLREELIHMSEDLRRLESEKETLERDLSFKADQAEQYDRLLEAVRENNRQLQISLKESSSSQRTLETQILSSHSTDSGREFRIRELEGSYRALEKENEMLKQKLAGQCSSSTIQFKTEELSRQYSEQLAALRQEKDKELQSLRVRSLQKCMNTGLGFSAHVAVLTVLVGRNMCYTDYGYI
;
A
#
# COMPACT_ATOMS: atom_id res chain seq x y z
N MET A 1 71.94 -39.85 86.58
CA MET A 1 72.11 -39.31 85.22
C MET A 1 73.48 -38.65 85.15
N ASP A 2 74.33 -39.00 84.18
CA ASP A 2 75.61 -38.30 83.96
C ASP A 2 75.28 -36.84 83.60
N THR A 3 75.84 -35.89 84.36
CA THR A 3 75.58 -34.46 84.17
C THR A 3 76.07 -33.95 82.82
N ARG A 4 77.03 -34.65 82.19
CA ARG A 4 77.49 -34.38 80.83
C ARG A 4 76.45 -34.78 79.79
N PHE A 5 75.89 -35.98 79.91
CA PHE A 5 74.83 -36.46 79.01
C PHE A 5 73.59 -35.55 79.03
N PHE A 6 73.20 -35.07 80.22
CA PHE A 6 72.08 -34.12 80.32
C PHE A 6 72.40 -32.76 79.68
N GLY A 7 73.64 -32.26 79.81
CA GLY A 7 74.08 -31.04 79.14
C GLY A 7 74.08 -31.16 77.61
N GLU A 8 74.56 -32.28 77.07
CA GLU A 8 74.53 -32.58 75.63
C GLU A 8 73.10 -32.64 75.09
N LEU A 9 72.18 -33.28 75.82
CA LEU A 9 70.77 -33.32 75.45
C LEU A 9 70.15 -31.93 75.40
N LEU A 10 70.42 -31.08 76.39
CA LEU A 10 69.90 -29.69 76.41
C LEU A 10 70.44 -28.87 75.24
N ALA A 11 71.73 -29.02 74.91
CA ALA A 11 72.33 -28.35 73.76
C ALA A 11 71.73 -28.84 72.43
N GLU A 12 71.47 -30.14 72.29
CA GLU A 12 70.82 -30.73 71.12
C GLU A 12 69.37 -30.25 70.97
N VAL A 13 68.59 -30.25 72.06
CA VAL A 13 67.21 -29.77 72.08
C VAL A 13 67.16 -28.29 71.70
N TYR A 14 68.06 -27.48 72.27
CA TYR A 14 68.16 -26.07 71.91
C TYR A 14 68.48 -25.88 70.41
N ARG A 15 69.46 -26.60 69.87
CA ARG A 15 69.84 -26.53 68.45
C ARG A 15 68.66 -26.87 67.54
N LYS A 16 67.99 -28.01 67.79
CA LYS A 16 66.81 -28.42 67.01
C LYS A 16 65.69 -27.40 67.07
N ASN A 17 65.48 -26.78 68.24
CA ASN A 17 64.47 -25.75 68.39
C ASN A 17 64.80 -24.47 67.60
N CYS A 18 66.08 -24.10 67.52
CA CYS A 18 66.53 -23.02 66.62
C CYS A 18 66.34 -23.38 65.14
N ASP A 19 66.68 -24.61 64.74
CA ASP A 19 66.50 -25.06 63.35
C ASP A 19 65.01 -25.03 62.94
N ILE A 20 64.13 -25.47 63.83
CA ILE A 20 62.67 -25.39 63.65
C ILE A 20 62.22 -23.94 63.51
N HIS A 21 62.68 -23.04 64.39
CA HIS A 21 62.35 -21.62 64.31
C HIS A 21 62.76 -21.02 62.97
N THR A 22 64.00 -21.27 62.52
CA THR A 22 64.53 -20.78 61.24
C THR A 22 63.69 -21.29 60.07
N CYS A 23 63.43 -22.60 60.02
CA CYS A 23 62.62 -23.20 58.97
C CYS A 23 61.19 -22.62 58.91
N ILE A 24 60.55 -22.42 60.07
CA ILE A 24 59.22 -21.81 60.15
C ILE A 24 59.27 -20.35 59.72
N SER A 25 60.26 -19.59 60.17
CA SER A 25 60.44 -18.19 59.81
C SER A 25 60.58 -17.99 58.30
N GLU A 26 61.39 -18.82 57.64
CA GLU A 26 61.55 -18.81 56.18
C GLU A 26 60.23 -19.09 55.44
N HIS A 27 59.44 -20.06 55.91
CA HIS A 27 58.14 -20.36 55.31
C HIS A 27 57.12 -19.25 55.53
N VAL A 28 57.03 -18.71 56.74
CA VAL A 28 56.15 -17.59 57.06
C VAL A 28 56.49 -16.34 56.22
N ALA A 29 57.79 -16.08 55.99
CA ALA A 29 58.23 -14.98 55.14
C ALA A 29 57.77 -15.14 53.68
N LYS A 30 57.71 -16.37 53.16
CA LYS A 30 57.18 -16.65 51.81
C LYS A 30 55.67 -16.45 51.74
N ILE A 31 54.94 -16.90 52.76
CA ILE A 31 53.48 -16.83 52.84
C ILE A 31 52.97 -15.38 52.88
N ARG A 32 53.59 -14.53 53.71
CA ARG A 32 53.16 -13.12 53.86
C ARG A 32 53.45 -12.24 52.63
N GLY A 33 54.21 -12.76 51.66
CA GLY A 33 54.66 -11.99 50.48
C GLY A 33 55.51 -10.77 50.85
N ARG A 34 56.10 -10.11 49.84
CA ARG A 34 56.89 -8.86 50.04
C ARG A 34 56.04 -7.64 50.48
N LYS A 35 54.71 -7.76 50.55
CA LYS A 35 53.80 -6.61 50.77
C LYS A 35 53.34 -6.44 52.22
N HIS A 36 53.48 -7.44 53.08
CA HIS A 36 53.16 -7.33 54.52
C HIS A 36 54.43 -7.26 55.36
N LEU A 37 55.22 -6.20 55.17
CA LEU A 37 56.12 -5.69 56.21
C LEU A 37 55.24 -5.22 57.37
N LEU A 38 55.00 -6.08 58.36
CA LEU A 38 54.37 -5.61 59.57
C LEU A 38 55.24 -4.51 60.18
N ASP A 39 54.57 -3.43 60.55
CA ASP A 39 55.05 -2.42 61.47
C ASP A 39 55.81 -3.12 62.62
N PRO A 40 57.14 -2.94 62.73
CA PRO A 40 57.95 -3.53 63.78
C PRO A 40 57.48 -3.19 65.20
N SER A 41 56.58 -2.21 65.34
CA SER A 41 56.06 -1.69 66.61
C SER A 41 55.33 -2.73 67.47
N ASN A 42 54.64 -3.74 66.89
CA ASN A 42 53.88 -4.71 67.70
C ASN A 42 54.68 -5.93 68.17
N ASP A 43 55.79 -6.27 67.50
CA ASP A 43 56.60 -7.46 67.83
C ASP A 43 57.83 -7.12 68.70
N TYR A 44 58.17 -5.84 68.85
CA TYR A 44 59.35 -5.36 69.60
C TYR A 44 59.05 -4.74 70.97
N LYS A 45 57.81 -4.76 71.45
CA LYS A 45 57.45 -4.10 72.73
C LYS A 45 57.37 -5.02 73.94
N MET A 46 57.57 -6.33 73.79
CA MET A 46 57.57 -7.25 74.95
C MET A 46 58.94 -7.90 75.14
N GLU A 47 59.69 -7.24 76.01
CA GLU A 47 60.79 -7.70 76.87
C GLU A 47 61.68 -8.80 76.30
N ARG A 48 62.91 -8.41 75.94
CA ARG A 48 64.07 -9.27 76.18
C ARG A 48 64.05 -9.61 77.67
N GLU A 49 63.38 -10.69 78.04
CA GLU A 49 63.64 -11.37 79.30
C GLU A 49 65.15 -11.64 79.30
N ASP A 50 65.87 -10.88 80.13
CA ASP A 50 67.29 -11.11 80.30
C ASP A 50 67.42 -12.47 80.97
N ILE A 51 67.73 -13.48 80.16
CA ILE A 51 67.88 -14.87 80.59
C ILE A 51 68.82 -14.95 81.80
N GLU A 52 69.82 -14.07 81.87
CA GLU A 52 70.78 -14.03 82.96
C GLU A 52 70.17 -13.51 84.27
N ALA A 53 69.15 -12.66 84.21
CA ALA A 53 68.41 -12.21 85.39
C ALA A 53 67.55 -13.31 86.02
N LEU A 54 67.13 -14.30 85.22
CA LEU A 54 66.33 -15.45 85.67
C LEU A 54 67.18 -16.58 86.26
N ILE A 55 68.51 -16.52 86.10
CA ILE A 55 69.43 -17.54 86.58
C ILE A 55 69.80 -17.28 88.05
N PRO A 56 69.67 -18.27 88.96
CA PRO A 56 70.08 -18.11 90.35
C PRO A 56 71.58 -17.81 90.50
N LYS A 57 71.93 -16.70 91.17
CA LYS A 57 73.32 -16.25 91.34
C LYS A 57 74.20 -17.24 92.12
N GLY A 58 73.61 -18.00 93.05
CA GLY A 58 74.30 -18.98 93.89
C GLY A 58 74.45 -20.39 93.28
N ALA A 59 74.02 -20.60 92.03
CA ALA A 59 74.13 -21.91 91.37
C ALA A 59 75.57 -22.17 90.86
N SER A 60 75.92 -23.45 90.68
CA SER A 60 77.17 -23.82 90.00
C SER A 60 77.14 -23.39 88.53
N GLU A 61 78.29 -23.10 87.92
CA GLU A 61 78.36 -22.71 86.50
C GLU A 61 77.74 -23.74 85.54
N LEU A 62 77.90 -25.03 85.86
CA LEU A 62 77.25 -26.10 85.11
C LEU A 62 75.71 -26.00 85.19
N THR A 63 75.18 -25.77 86.40
CA THR A 63 73.74 -25.60 86.62
C THR A 63 73.23 -24.33 85.94
N LYS A 64 73.98 -23.23 86.00
CA LYS A 64 73.63 -21.99 85.29
C LYS A 64 73.55 -22.23 83.78
N GLN A 65 74.50 -22.96 83.21
CA GLN A 65 74.48 -23.31 81.78
C GLN A 65 73.28 -24.18 81.40
N GLN A 66 72.92 -25.16 82.24
CA GLN A 66 71.74 -25.99 82.01
C GLN A 66 70.44 -25.17 82.07
N ILE A 67 70.30 -24.28 83.05
CA ILE A 67 69.16 -23.35 83.16
C ILE A 67 69.11 -22.43 81.93
N ARG A 68 70.26 -21.92 81.47
CA ARG A 68 70.37 -21.08 80.28
C ARG A 68 69.83 -21.78 79.03
N TYR A 69 70.21 -23.04 78.78
CA TYR A 69 69.68 -23.81 77.64
C TYR A 69 68.17 -24.01 77.72
N LEU A 70 67.62 -24.30 78.90
CA LEU A 70 66.17 -24.46 79.09
C LEU A 70 65.42 -23.16 78.78
N LEU A 71 65.89 -22.04 79.32
CA LEU A 71 65.29 -20.72 79.10
C LEU A 71 65.40 -20.30 77.63
N GLN A 72 66.57 -20.44 77.00
CA GLN A 72 66.77 -20.14 75.59
C GLN A 72 65.87 -20.99 74.68
N THR A 73 65.70 -22.27 75.01
CA THR A 73 64.78 -23.17 74.29
C THR A 73 63.34 -22.69 74.45
N ARG A 74 62.88 -22.42 75.67
CA ARG A 74 61.52 -21.91 75.90
C ARG A 74 61.26 -20.61 75.12
N MET A 75 62.16 -19.64 75.23
CA MET A 75 62.00 -18.35 74.54
C MET A 75 61.94 -18.49 73.01
N THR A 76 62.73 -19.39 72.43
CA THR A 76 62.71 -19.63 70.98
C THR A 76 61.41 -20.33 70.54
N ALA A 77 60.89 -21.24 71.37
CA ALA A 77 59.58 -21.86 71.12
C ALA A 77 58.45 -20.82 71.21
N ASP A 78 58.47 -19.94 72.21
CA ASP A 78 57.48 -18.87 72.39
C ASP A 78 57.50 -17.88 71.20
N LYS A 79 58.69 -17.51 70.70
CA LYS A 79 58.85 -16.70 69.48
C LYS A 79 58.23 -17.39 68.26
N THR A 80 58.52 -18.68 68.09
CA THR A 80 57.99 -19.48 66.97
C THR A 80 56.47 -19.57 67.02
N MET A 81 55.90 -19.83 68.18
CA MET A 81 54.46 -19.90 68.39
C MET A 81 53.79 -18.56 68.07
N ARG A 82 54.34 -17.45 68.56
CA ARG A 82 53.82 -16.11 68.28
C ARG A 82 53.83 -15.80 66.79
N LEU A 83 54.95 -16.07 66.11
CA LEU A 83 55.08 -15.88 64.67
C LEU A 83 54.00 -16.65 63.90
N LEU A 84 53.75 -17.90 64.26
CA LEU A 84 52.69 -18.72 63.67
C LEU A 84 51.30 -18.12 63.93
N LEU A 85 50.98 -17.80 65.18
CA LEU A 85 49.67 -17.24 65.57
C LEU A 85 49.37 -15.94 64.82
N THR A 86 50.31 -15.00 64.78
CA THR A 86 50.13 -13.74 64.03
C THR A 86 49.95 -14.01 62.53
N THR A 87 50.63 -15.02 61.98
CA THR A 87 50.50 -15.36 60.55
C THR A 87 49.15 -15.97 60.23
N PHE A 88 48.69 -16.93 61.05
CA PHE A 88 47.36 -17.52 60.88
C PHE A 88 46.23 -16.50 61.08
N SER A 89 46.38 -15.56 62.03
CA SER A 89 45.43 -14.46 62.20
C SER A 89 45.33 -13.57 60.95
N SER A 90 46.47 -13.13 60.40
CA SER A 90 46.52 -12.33 59.17
C SER A 90 45.86 -13.06 57.99
N LEU A 91 46.22 -14.33 57.77
CA LEU A 91 45.63 -15.13 56.69
C LEU A 91 44.13 -15.31 56.85
N ARG A 92 43.64 -15.49 58.08
CA ARG A 92 42.21 -15.59 58.36
C ARG A 92 41.48 -14.31 57.99
N GLU A 93 42.04 -13.15 58.32
CA GLU A 93 41.47 -11.85 57.97
C GLU A 93 41.44 -11.64 56.45
N GLU A 94 42.54 -11.93 55.76
CA GLU A 94 42.63 -11.87 54.29
C GLU A 94 41.60 -12.79 53.63
N LEU A 95 41.40 -14.01 54.16
CA LEU A 95 40.40 -14.95 53.65
C LEU A 95 38.97 -14.42 53.83
N ILE A 96 38.67 -13.79 54.97
CA ILE A 96 37.38 -13.15 55.20
C ILE A 96 37.16 -12.01 54.19
N HIS A 97 38.14 -11.13 53.99
CA HIS A 97 38.07 -10.06 53.01
C HIS A 97 37.84 -10.58 51.59
N MET A 98 38.60 -11.59 51.16
CA MET A 98 38.40 -12.22 49.85
C MET A 98 37.01 -12.84 49.70
N SER A 99 36.47 -13.44 50.75
CA SER A 99 35.11 -14.02 50.71
C SER A 99 34.03 -12.94 50.53
N GLU A 100 34.21 -11.77 51.16
CA GLU A 100 33.29 -10.64 51.01
C GLU A 100 33.39 -10.02 49.62
N ASP A 101 34.62 -9.86 49.09
CA ASP A 101 34.83 -9.39 47.72
C ASP A 101 34.21 -10.34 46.69
N LEU A 102 34.33 -11.66 46.88
CA LEU A 102 33.69 -12.65 46.01
C LEU A 102 32.16 -12.50 46.03
N ARG A 103 31.56 -12.39 47.22
CA ARG A 103 30.11 -12.20 47.35
C ARG A 103 29.64 -10.90 46.67
N ARG A 104 30.40 -9.81 46.82
CA ARG A 104 30.11 -8.55 46.15
C ARG A 104 30.20 -8.69 44.62
N LEU A 105 31.26 -9.31 44.12
CA LEU A 105 31.43 -9.56 42.69
C LEU A 105 30.32 -10.44 42.11
N GLU A 106 29.86 -11.46 42.85
CA GLU A 106 28.71 -12.28 42.48
C GLU A 106 27.44 -11.42 42.35
N SER A 107 27.19 -10.51 43.30
CA SER A 107 26.03 -9.61 43.23
C SER A 107 26.11 -8.62 42.04
N GLU A 108 27.28 -8.05 41.78
CA GLU A 108 27.52 -7.16 40.64
C GLU A 108 27.34 -7.92 39.31
N LYS A 109 27.83 -9.16 39.23
CA LYS A 109 27.62 -10.04 38.08
C LYS A 109 26.12 -10.27 37.82
N GLU A 110 25.35 -10.66 38.84
CA GLU A 110 23.92 -10.88 38.69
C GLU A 110 23.18 -9.61 38.23
N THR A 111 23.59 -8.43 38.69
CA THR A 111 23.04 -7.16 38.19
C THR A 111 23.35 -6.94 36.72
N LEU A 112 24.59 -7.17 36.30
CA LEU A 112 25.00 -7.01 34.91
C LEU A 112 24.33 -8.02 33.98
N GLU A 113 24.12 -9.26 34.43
CA GLU A 113 23.39 -10.28 33.65
C GLU A 113 21.93 -9.89 33.42
N ARG A 114 21.25 -9.34 34.45
CA ARG A 114 19.88 -8.81 34.32
C ARG A 114 19.82 -7.63 33.35
N ASP A 115 20.74 -6.69 33.46
CA ASP A 115 20.81 -5.53 32.55
C ASP A 115 21.09 -5.96 31.11
N LEU A 116 22.01 -6.91 30.92
CA LEU A 116 22.32 -7.46 29.60
C LEU A 116 21.10 -8.14 28.96
N SER A 117 20.37 -8.95 29.73
CA SER A 117 19.13 -9.59 29.27
C SER A 117 18.10 -8.54 28.84
N PHE A 118 17.88 -7.50 29.66
CA PHE A 118 16.97 -6.42 29.31
C PHE A 118 17.39 -5.69 28.03
N LYS A 119 18.69 -5.45 27.85
CA LYS A 119 19.22 -4.81 26.64
C LYS A 119 19.11 -5.70 25.40
N ALA A 120 19.25 -7.01 25.54
CA ALA A 120 19.01 -7.96 24.46
C ALA A 120 17.54 -7.93 24.01
N ASP A 121 16.59 -7.95 24.95
CA ASP A 121 15.15 -7.84 24.66
C ASP A 121 14.81 -6.51 23.98
N GLN A 122 15.44 -5.42 24.44
CA GLN A 122 15.28 -4.09 23.83
C GLN A 122 15.79 -4.05 22.39
N ALA A 123 16.95 -4.67 22.12
CA ALA A 123 17.51 -4.75 20.77
C ALA A 123 16.58 -5.55 19.83
N GLU A 124 16.04 -6.68 20.30
CA GLU A 124 15.11 -7.50 19.52
C GLU A 124 13.83 -6.72 19.16
N GLN A 125 13.30 -5.91 20.09
CA GLN A 125 12.15 -5.05 19.81
C GLN A 125 12.44 -3.99 18.75
N TYR A 126 13.64 -3.40 18.77
CA TYR A 126 14.04 -2.42 17.74
C TYR A 126 14.22 -3.08 16.37
N ASP A 127 14.78 -4.30 16.32
CA ASP A 127 14.92 -5.05 15.08
C ASP A 127 13.55 -5.37 14.47
N ARG A 128 12.60 -5.85 15.26
CA ARG A 128 11.21 -6.09 14.82
C ARG A 128 10.54 -4.82 14.30
N LEU A 129 10.73 -3.69 14.98
CA LEU A 129 10.19 -2.39 14.52
C LEU A 129 10.81 -1.97 13.18
N LEU A 130 12.12 -2.16 13.02
CA LEU A 130 12.85 -1.82 11.81
C LEU A 130 12.42 -2.70 10.63
N GLU A 131 12.18 -3.98 10.85
CA GLU A 131 11.59 -4.89 9.86
C GLU A 131 10.17 -4.46 9.46
N ALA A 132 9.32 -4.11 10.42
CA ALA A 132 7.96 -3.65 10.14
C ALA A 132 7.95 -2.36 9.31
N VAL A 133 8.84 -1.40 9.61
CA VAL A 133 8.97 -0.16 8.84
C VAL A 133 9.45 -0.45 7.41
N ARG A 134 10.44 -1.35 7.24
CA ARG A 134 10.94 -1.76 5.93
C ARG A 134 9.84 -2.41 5.07
N GLU A 135 9.05 -3.30 5.68
CA GLU A 135 7.95 -3.95 4.99
C GLU A 135 6.83 -2.97 4.63
N ASN A 136 6.46 -2.07 5.53
CA ASN A 136 5.49 -1.02 5.24
C ASN A 136 5.95 -0.12 4.08
N ASN A 137 7.24 0.25 4.04
CA ASN A 137 7.80 1.02 2.93
C ASN A 137 7.74 0.25 1.61
N ARG A 138 8.04 -1.05 1.61
CA ARG A 138 7.91 -1.92 0.44
C ARG A 138 6.46 -1.96 -0.07
N GLN A 139 5.50 -2.14 0.84
CA GLN A 139 4.07 -2.16 0.49
C GLN A 139 3.62 -0.81 -0.11
N LEU A 140 4.02 0.31 0.49
CA LEU A 140 3.73 1.64 -0.03
C LEU A 140 4.30 1.84 -1.45
N GLN A 141 5.52 1.38 -1.72
CA GLN A 141 6.11 1.45 -3.06
C GLN A 141 5.30 0.63 -4.08
N ILE A 142 4.83 -0.56 -3.69
CA ILE A 142 3.99 -1.41 -4.55
C ILE A 142 2.65 -0.71 -4.84
N SER A 143 1.95 -0.25 -3.81
CA SER A 143 0.67 0.47 -3.97
C SER A 143 0.82 1.74 -4.82
N LEU A 144 1.90 2.49 -4.65
CA LEU A 144 2.19 3.68 -5.47
C LEU A 144 2.39 3.30 -6.94
N LYS A 145 3.12 2.23 -7.22
CA LYS A 145 3.36 1.73 -8.59
C LYS A 145 2.05 1.28 -9.25
N GLU A 146 1.21 0.55 -8.52
CA GLU A 146 -0.12 0.12 -8.99
C GLU A 146 -1.04 1.31 -9.26
N SER A 147 -1.10 2.27 -8.34
CA SER A 147 -1.86 3.51 -8.50
C SER A 147 -1.40 4.30 -9.72
N SER A 148 -0.09 4.48 -9.90
CA SER A 148 0.49 5.16 -11.06
C SER A 148 0.16 4.44 -12.39
N SER A 149 0.20 3.10 -12.40
CA SER A 149 -0.18 2.33 -13.59
C SER A 149 -1.67 2.46 -13.92
N SER A 150 -2.53 2.50 -12.90
CA SER A 150 -3.97 2.71 -13.04
C SER A 150 -4.26 4.11 -13.57
N GLN A 151 -3.58 5.13 -13.04
CA GLN A 151 -3.67 6.51 -13.52
C GLN A 151 -3.32 6.62 -15.00
N ARG A 152 -2.17 6.05 -15.43
CA ARG A 152 -1.76 6.05 -16.85
C ARG A 152 -2.78 5.35 -17.75
N THR A 153 -3.41 4.29 -17.26
CA THR A 153 -4.46 3.58 -18.00
C THR A 153 -5.68 4.46 -18.19
N LEU A 154 -6.14 5.14 -17.13
CA LEU A 154 -7.24 6.09 -17.21
C LEU A 154 -6.93 7.29 -18.12
N GLU A 155 -5.73 7.86 -18.04
CA GLU A 155 -5.27 8.93 -18.94
C GLU A 155 -5.34 8.48 -20.41
N THR A 156 -4.90 7.25 -20.70
CA THR A 156 -4.97 6.66 -22.04
C THR A 156 -6.42 6.46 -22.49
N GLN A 157 -7.29 6.00 -21.61
CA GLN A 157 -8.72 5.85 -21.89
C GLN A 157 -9.40 7.19 -22.18
N ILE A 158 -9.08 8.24 -21.43
CA ILE A 158 -9.58 9.60 -21.66
C ILE A 158 -9.15 10.11 -23.04
N LEU A 159 -7.86 9.97 -23.39
CA LEU A 159 -7.35 10.36 -24.71
C LEU A 159 -8.06 9.61 -25.85
N SER A 160 -8.23 8.29 -25.71
CA SER A 160 -8.93 7.46 -26.70
C SER A 160 -10.41 7.85 -26.85
N SER A 161 -11.09 8.15 -25.73
CA SER A 161 -12.48 8.58 -25.73
C SER A 161 -12.63 9.93 -26.42
N HIS A 162 -11.75 10.88 -26.12
CA HIS A 162 -11.75 12.20 -26.74
C HIS A 162 -11.52 12.13 -28.25
N SER A 163 -10.64 11.24 -28.72
CA SER A 163 -10.43 11.01 -30.16
C SER A 163 -11.69 10.42 -30.83
N THR A 164 -12.34 9.46 -30.18
CA THR A 164 -13.58 8.85 -30.68
C THR A 164 -14.71 9.88 -30.76
N ASP A 165 -14.82 10.74 -29.75
CA ASP A 165 -15.85 11.77 -29.67
C ASP A 165 -15.62 12.86 -30.73
N SER A 166 -14.38 13.27 -30.97
CA SER A 166 -14.05 14.20 -32.05
C SER A 166 -14.44 13.65 -33.44
N GLY A 167 -14.29 12.33 -33.65
CA GLY A 167 -14.77 11.65 -34.86
C GLY A 167 -16.30 11.66 -34.98
N ARG A 168 -17.01 11.46 -33.86
CA ARG A 168 -18.49 11.57 -33.80
C ARG A 168 -18.95 13.00 -34.08
N GLU A 169 -18.35 14.01 -33.46
CA GLU A 169 -18.66 15.41 -33.73
C GLU A 169 -18.44 15.77 -35.20
N PHE A 170 -17.35 15.31 -35.80
CA PHE A 170 -17.10 15.53 -37.23
C PHE A 170 -18.22 14.93 -38.08
N ARG A 171 -18.64 13.69 -37.78
CA ARG A 171 -19.75 13.03 -38.48
C ARG A 171 -21.08 13.75 -38.29
N ILE A 172 -21.35 14.28 -37.09
CA ILE A 172 -22.54 15.09 -36.82
C ILE A 172 -22.52 16.36 -37.68
N ARG A 173 -21.40 17.11 -37.67
CA ARG A 173 -21.25 18.33 -38.47
C ARG A 173 -21.45 18.08 -39.98
N GLU A 174 -20.93 16.96 -40.48
CA GLU A 174 -21.13 16.53 -41.87
C GLU A 174 -22.61 16.27 -42.18
N LEU A 175 -23.31 15.52 -41.32
CA LEU A 175 -24.74 15.22 -41.48
C LEU A 175 -25.60 16.48 -41.39
N GLU A 176 -25.32 17.39 -40.46
CA GLU A 176 -26.01 18.68 -40.36
C GLU A 176 -25.80 19.56 -41.60
N GLY A 177 -24.60 19.53 -42.19
CA GLY A 177 -24.31 20.21 -43.44
C GLY A 177 -25.14 19.66 -44.60
N SER A 178 -25.19 18.33 -44.73
CA SER A 178 -26.01 17.64 -45.73
C SER A 178 -27.50 17.91 -45.53
N TYR A 179 -27.98 17.86 -44.28
CA TYR A 179 -29.37 18.16 -43.94
C TYR A 179 -29.74 19.59 -44.37
N ARG A 180 -28.92 20.60 -44.02
CA ARG A 180 -29.15 22.00 -44.41
C ARG A 180 -29.14 22.20 -45.93
N ALA A 181 -28.33 21.45 -46.67
CA ALA A 181 -28.31 21.50 -48.13
C ALA A 181 -29.61 20.95 -48.73
N LEU A 182 -30.05 19.77 -48.26
CA LEU A 182 -31.32 19.16 -48.68
C LEU A 182 -32.53 20.01 -48.31
N GLU A 183 -32.52 20.66 -47.15
CA GLU A 183 -33.58 21.56 -46.71
C GLU A 183 -33.72 22.78 -47.64
N LYS A 184 -32.60 23.39 -48.05
CA LYS A 184 -32.58 24.46 -49.04
C LYS A 184 -33.06 24.00 -50.41
N GLU A 185 -32.66 22.80 -50.84
CA GLU A 185 -33.15 22.22 -52.09
C GLU A 185 -34.65 21.99 -52.05
N ASN A 186 -35.17 21.46 -50.93
CA ASN A 186 -36.60 21.22 -50.74
C ASN A 186 -37.38 22.54 -50.77
N GLU A 187 -36.91 23.59 -50.10
CA GLU A 187 -37.51 24.93 -50.18
C GLU A 187 -37.46 25.51 -51.59
N MET A 188 -36.35 25.32 -52.33
CA MET A 188 -36.26 25.73 -53.74
C MET A 188 -37.26 24.96 -54.62
N LEU A 189 -37.41 23.65 -54.41
CA LEU A 189 -38.39 22.83 -55.13
C LEU A 189 -39.81 23.28 -54.81
N LYS A 190 -40.14 23.58 -53.54
CA LYS A 190 -41.43 24.17 -53.14
C LYS A 190 -41.67 25.51 -53.83
N GLN A 191 -40.69 26.40 -53.87
CA GLN A 191 -40.79 27.68 -54.58
C GLN A 191 -40.99 27.50 -56.09
N LYS A 192 -40.26 26.58 -56.72
CA LYS A 192 -40.45 26.23 -58.14
C LYS A 192 -41.85 25.69 -58.39
N LEU A 193 -42.35 24.80 -57.54
CA LEU A 193 -43.73 24.30 -57.59
C LEU A 193 -44.76 25.43 -57.44
N ALA A 194 -44.58 26.32 -56.47
CA ALA A 194 -45.47 27.47 -56.27
C ALA A 194 -45.44 28.44 -57.47
N GLY A 195 -44.28 28.66 -58.09
CA GLY A 195 -44.11 29.53 -59.26
C GLY A 195 -44.60 28.93 -60.57
N GLN A 196 -44.60 27.60 -60.71
CA GLN A 196 -45.17 26.90 -61.88
C GLN A 196 -46.69 26.71 -61.76
N CYS A 197 -47.23 26.73 -60.54
CA CYS A 197 -48.66 26.64 -60.24
C CYS A 197 -49.27 28.03 -59.93
N SER A 198 -49.11 29.02 -60.80
CA SER A 198 -50.08 30.13 -60.80
C SER A 198 -51.44 29.56 -61.22
N SER A 199 -52.36 29.45 -60.25
CA SER A 199 -53.75 28.97 -60.46
C SER A 199 -54.39 29.59 -61.70
N SER A 200 -54.05 30.84 -62.01
CA SER A 200 -54.52 31.56 -63.19
C SER A 200 -54.06 30.96 -64.53
N THR A 201 -52.84 30.41 -64.62
CA THR A 201 -52.32 29.84 -65.87
C THR A 201 -52.93 28.48 -66.18
N ILE A 202 -53.18 27.68 -65.13
CA ILE A 202 -53.86 26.39 -65.26
C ILE A 202 -55.36 26.59 -65.50
N GLN A 203 -56.03 27.53 -64.81
CA GLN A 203 -57.42 27.90 -65.09
C GLN A 203 -57.58 28.44 -66.51
N PHE A 204 -56.73 29.36 -66.96
CA PHE A 204 -56.82 29.93 -68.30
C PHE A 204 -56.71 28.87 -69.41
N LYS A 205 -55.78 27.90 -69.28
CA LYS A 205 -55.67 26.80 -70.24
C LYS A 205 -56.88 25.86 -70.20
N THR A 206 -57.46 25.65 -69.02
CA THR A 206 -58.65 24.81 -68.85
C THR A 206 -59.89 25.47 -69.43
N GLU A 207 -60.06 26.78 -69.22
CA GLU A 207 -61.16 27.59 -69.79
C GLU A 207 -61.05 27.70 -71.31
N GLU A 208 -59.85 27.90 -71.86
CA GLU A 208 -59.65 27.97 -73.32
C GLU A 208 -59.90 26.62 -74.01
N LEU A 209 -59.48 25.50 -73.39
CA LEU A 209 -59.84 24.16 -73.87
C LEU A 209 -61.36 23.93 -73.84
N SER A 210 -62.02 24.33 -72.75
CA SER A 210 -63.48 24.24 -72.62
C SER A 210 -64.20 25.07 -73.69
N ARG A 211 -63.70 26.29 -73.97
CA ARG A 211 -64.21 27.16 -75.03
C ARG A 211 -64.09 26.53 -76.42
N GLN A 212 -62.92 25.94 -76.74
CA GLN A 212 -62.69 25.27 -78.01
C GLN A 212 -63.60 24.04 -78.21
N TYR A 213 -63.82 23.24 -77.16
CA TYR A 213 -64.77 22.12 -77.23
C TYR A 213 -66.22 22.59 -77.44
N SER A 214 -66.61 23.69 -76.77
CA SER A 214 -67.94 24.28 -76.94
C SER A 214 -68.15 24.83 -78.35
N GLU A 215 -67.15 25.47 -78.94
CA GLU A 215 -67.17 25.96 -80.32
C GLU A 215 -67.25 24.81 -81.34
N GLN A 216 -66.49 23.73 -81.15
CA GLN A 216 -66.60 22.53 -82.00
C GLN A 216 -67.98 21.87 -81.91
N LEU A 217 -68.56 21.78 -80.71
CA LEU A 217 -69.92 21.27 -80.51
C LEU A 217 -70.97 22.15 -81.20
N ALA A 218 -70.81 23.48 -81.14
CA ALA A 218 -71.68 24.42 -81.82
C ALA A 218 -71.57 24.30 -83.35
N ALA A 219 -70.35 24.16 -83.88
CA ALA A 219 -70.11 23.94 -85.29
C ALA A 219 -70.74 22.63 -85.78
N LEU A 220 -70.57 21.53 -85.04
CA LEU A 220 -71.20 20.24 -85.34
C LEU A 220 -72.73 20.30 -85.32
N ARG A 221 -73.32 21.06 -84.38
CA ARG A 221 -74.76 21.30 -84.35
C ARG A 221 -75.23 22.09 -85.57
N GLN A 222 -74.51 23.15 -85.95
CA GLN A 222 -74.84 23.97 -87.11
C GLN A 222 -74.73 23.18 -88.43
N GLU A 223 -73.72 22.32 -88.56
CA GLU A 223 -73.56 21.42 -89.71
C GLU A 223 -74.75 20.46 -89.81
N LYS A 224 -75.19 19.89 -88.68
CA LYS A 224 -76.36 19.00 -88.61
C LYS A 224 -77.66 19.72 -88.95
N ASP A 225 -77.86 20.95 -88.49
CA ASP A 225 -79.03 21.76 -88.83
C ASP A 225 -79.08 22.13 -90.32
N LYS A 226 -77.91 22.44 -90.92
CA LYS A 226 -77.79 22.66 -92.37
C LYS A 226 -78.09 21.40 -93.18
N GLU A 227 -77.61 20.23 -92.75
CA GLU A 227 -77.99 18.94 -93.35
C GLU A 227 -79.51 18.69 -93.25
N LEU A 228 -80.11 18.96 -92.09
CA LEU A 228 -81.55 18.83 -91.85
C LEU A 228 -82.37 19.75 -92.77
N GLN A 229 -81.94 21.01 -92.94
CA GLN A 229 -82.57 21.95 -93.87
C GLN A 229 -82.40 21.49 -95.33
N SER A 230 -81.21 21.00 -95.70
CA SER A 230 -80.92 20.50 -97.05
C SER A 230 -81.75 19.26 -97.39
N LEU A 231 -81.97 18.36 -96.43
CA LEU A 231 -82.84 17.20 -96.56
C LEU A 231 -84.32 17.60 -96.66
N ARG A 232 -84.78 18.59 -95.88
CA ARG A 232 -86.15 19.15 -95.97
C ARG A 232 -86.42 19.79 -97.33
N VAL A 233 -85.48 20.57 -97.86
CA VAL A 233 -85.56 21.17 -99.20
C VAL A 233 -85.54 20.08 -100.27
N ARG A 234 -84.74 19.02 -100.11
CA ARG A 234 -84.74 17.85 -101.02
C ARG A 234 -86.05 17.06 -101.00
N SER A 235 -86.71 16.92 -99.85
CA SER A 235 -88.05 16.31 -99.75
C SER A 235 -89.15 17.20 -100.36
N LEU A 236 -89.04 18.53 -100.26
CA LEU A 236 -89.96 19.47 -100.92
C LEU A 236 -89.76 19.49 -102.45
N GLN A 237 -88.52 19.40 -102.93
CA GLN A 237 -88.20 19.31 -104.36
C GLN A 237 -88.71 17.99 -104.99
N LYS A 238 -88.71 16.88 -104.23
CA LYS A 238 -89.23 15.58 -104.69
C LYS A 238 -90.76 15.56 -104.80
N CYS A 239 -91.48 16.36 -104.01
CA CYS A 239 -92.93 16.50 -104.12
C CYS A 239 -93.40 17.38 -105.31
N MET A 240 -92.53 18.20 -105.91
CA MET A 240 -92.94 19.10 -107.01
C MET A 240 -92.73 18.53 -108.43
N ASN A 241 -92.05 17.38 -108.60
CA ASN A 241 -91.70 16.82 -109.91
C ASN A 241 -92.47 15.55 -110.33
N THR A 242 -93.51 15.14 -109.59
CA THR A 242 -94.43 14.08 -110.01
C THR A 242 -95.86 14.54 -109.76
N GLY A 243 -96.45 15.21 -110.75
CA GLY A 243 -97.84 15.66 -110.70
C GLY A 243 -98.82 14.49 -110.67
N LEU A 244 -99.48 14.31 -109.52
CA LEU A 244 -100.73 13.58 -109.34
C LEU A 244 -101.52 14.25 -108.21
N GLY A 245 -102.85 14.22 -108.36
CA GLY A 245 -103.81 15.09 -107.69
C GLY A 245 -103.99 14.93 -106.18
N PHE A 246 -104.81 15.85 -105.68
CA PHE A 246 -105.44 15.86 -104.36
C PHE A 246 -105.97 14.48 -103.91
N SER A 247 -105.82 14.23 -102.59
CA SER A 247 -106.70 13.44 -101.70
C SER A 247 -106.05 12.21 -101.03
N ALA A 248 -105.66 12.39 -99.76
CA ALA A 248 -105.79 11.43 -98.65
C ALA A 248 -105.13 12.05 -97.40
N HIS A 249 -105.87 12.71 -96.52
CA HIS A 249 -106.42 12.12 -95.30
C HIS A 249 -105.40 11.39 -94.41
N VAL A 250 -105.13 12.00 -93.25
CA VAL A 250 -105.33 11.38 -91.93
C VAL A 250 -104.75 9.97 -91.77
N ALA A 251 -103.47 9.91 -91.42
CA ALA A 251 -102.79 8.90 -90.59
C ALA A 251 -101.33 9.37 -90.61
N VAL A 252 -100.76 9.99 -89.57
CA VAL A 252 -100.15 9.31 -88.45
C VAL A 252 -99.99 10.37 -87.36
N LEU A 253 -100.97 10.46 -86.47
CA LEU A 253 -100.90 11.20 -85.21
C LEU A 253 -100.67 10.24 -84.03
N THR A 254 -100.17 9.03 -84.28
CA THR A 254 -100.07 8.01 -83.24
C THR A 254 -98.84 7.17 -83.51
N VAL A 255 -97.95 7.07 -82.52
CA VAL A 255 -96.67 6.31 -82.47
C VAL A 255 -95.45 7.23 -82.47
N LEU A 256 -95.09 7.66 -81.25
CA LEU A 256 -93.75 7.94 -80.68
C LEU A 256 -93.75 9.04 -79.60
N VAL A 257 -94.89 9.23 -78.93
CA VAL A 257 -94.85 9.25 -77.46
C VAL A 257 -94.61 7.81 -77.03
N GLY A 258 -93.41 7.50 -76.57
CA GLY A 258 -93.11 6.20 -75.98
C GLY A 258 -91.71 5.71 -76.29
N ARG A 259 -90.91 5.61 -75.21
CA ARG A 259 -89.53 5.12 -75.11
C ARG A 259 -88.48 6.19 -75.42
N ASN A 260 -87.48 6.44 -74.59
CA ASN A 260 -87.04 5.79 -73.34
C ASN A 260 -86.00 6.75 -72.75
N MET A 261 -86.15 7.12 -71.48
CA MET A 261 -85.48 6.48 -70.34
C MET A 261 -83.98 6.72 -70.24
N CYS A 262 -83.63 7.33 -69.10
CA CYS A 262 -82.56 6.95 -68.16
C CYS A 262 -81.09 7.08 -68.62
N TYR A 263 -80.36 7.97 -67.93
CA TYR A 263 -79.19 7.71 -67.05
C TYR A 263 -78.79 9.10 -66.49
N THR A 264 -79.16 9.50 -65.26
CA THR A 264 -78.47 9.26 -63.98
C THR A 264 -76.98 8.95 -64.11
N ASP A 265 -76.11 9.86 -63.66
CA ASP A 265 -75.16 9.63 -62.55
C ASP A 265 -74.30 10.89 -62.30
N TYR A 266 -74.38 11.47 -61.10
CA TYR A 266 -73.33 11.47 -60.04
C TYR A 266 -71.97 12.01 -60.54
N GLY A 267 -71.38 13.08 -60.03
CA GLY A 267 -71.32 13.56 -58.64
C GLY A 267 -69.99 13.16 -58.00
N TYR A 268 -69.17 14.15 -57.60
CA TYR A 268 -68.12 14.17 -56.56
C TYR A 268 -67.09 13.01 -56.54
N ILE A 269 -65.77 13.23 -56.59
CA ILE A 269 -64.86 13.89 -55.63
C ILE A 269 -63.59 14.28 -56.38
#